data_AF-A0A7J0BIE7-F1
#
_entry.id   AF-A0A7J0BIE7-F1
#
_cell.length_a   1.000
_cell.length_b   1.000
_cell.length_c   1.000
_cell.angle_alpha   90.00
_cell.angle_beta   90.00
_cell.angle_gamma   90.00
#
_symmetry.space_group_name_H-M   'P 1'
#
loop_
_entity.id
_entity.type
_entity.pdbx_description
1 polymer ?
#
loop_
_entity_poly.entity_id
_entity_poly.type
_entity_poly.pdbx_seq_one_letter_code
_entity_poly.pdbx_strand_id
1 'polypeptide(L)'
;MITSEALFRNAIMDVLRESFHGAGDHGAFLDPGPNGLLAILKSLSAEEASLPIAGASIATHAIHIAFSLDVFNEWIQGIRDTEHSWDKSWEKHEVSTAEWDCLLSQIDRQFLQLERTILQYDEYDAEAVWGSIGTLAHTAFHLGIIQVKADELRKKYT
;
A
#
# COMPACT_ATOMS: atom_id res chain seq x y z
N MET A 1 5.88 -30.23 10.06
CA MET A 1 5.00 -29.45 10.96
C MET A 1 5.33 -27.99 10.70
N ILE A 2 4.34 -27.14 10.40
CA ILE A 2 4.58 -25.69 10.21
C ILE A 2 4.83 -25.09 11.61
N THR A 3 5.85 -24.25 11.74
CA THR A 3 6.17 -23.58 13.02
C THR A 3 5.19 -22.46 13.32
N SER A 4 5.09 -22.03 14.59
CA SER A 4 4.26 -20.89 14.99
C SER A 4 4.66 -19.60 14.26
N GLU A 5 5.95 -19.41 14.06
CA GLU A 5 6.56 -18.27 13.37
C GLU A 5 6.11 -18.24 11.90
N ALA A 6 6.20 -19.38 11.21
CA ALA A 6 5.76 -19.50 9.83
C ALA A 6 4.25 -19.29 9.68
N LEU A 7 3.43 -19.73 10.65
CA LEU A 7 1.99 -19.46 10.65
C LEU A 7 1.71 -17.95 10.77
N PHE A 8 2.40 -17.25 11.67
CA PHE A 8 2.21 -15.82 11.88
C PHE A 8 2.64 -14.99 10.67
N ARG A 9 3.82 -15.30 10.09
CA ARG A 9 4.26 -14.67 8.83
C ARG A 9 3.23 -14.86 7.72
N ASN A 10 2.76 -16.09 7.52
CA ASN A 10 1.81 -16.37 6.44
C ASN A 10 0.50 -15.60 6.64
N ALA A 11 0.01 -15.50 7.89
CA ALA A 11 -1.18 -14.70 8.20
C ALA A 11 -0.97 -13.21 7.88
N ILE A 12 0.18 -12.63 8.23
CA ILE A 12 0.52 -11.24 7.85
C ILE A 12 0.51 -11.09 6.33
N MET A 13 1.16 -12.02 5.61
CA MET A 13 1.23 -11.98 4.15
C MET A 13 -0.15 -12.06 3.49
N ASP A 14 -1.06 -12.88 4.01
CA ASP A 14 -2.40 -13.04 3.46
C ASP A 14 -3.25 -11.77 3.67
N VAL A 15 -3.17 -11.14 4.85
CA VAL A 15 -3.86 -9.86 5.09
C VAL A 15 -3.21 -8.71 4.31
N LEU A 16 -1.90 -8.74 4.11
CA LEU A 16 -1.21 -7.77 3.25
C LEU A 16 -1.67 -7.92 1.80
N ARG A 17 -1.74 -9.14 1.25
CA ARG A 17 -2.30 -9.41 -0.08
C ARG A 17 -3.72 -8.90 -0.21
N GLU A 18 -4.55 -9.13 0.81
CA GLU A 18 -5.91 -8.61 0.87
C GLU A 18 -5.94 -7.08 0.74
N SER A 19 -5.05 -6.36 1.43
CA SER A 19 -4.99 -4.90 1.33
C SER A 19 -4.63 -4.39 -0.08
N PHE A 20 -3.81 -5.10 -0.84
CA PHE A 20 -3.41 -4.69 -2.19
C PHE A 20 -4.40 -5.13 -3.27
N HIS A 21 -4.87 -6.37 -3.19
CA HIS A 21 -5.61 -7.05 -4.27
C HIS A 21 -7.10 -7.26 -3.98
N GLY A 22 -7.52 -7.14 -2.71
CA GLY A 22 -8.86 -7.47 -2.26
C GLY A 22 -8.94 -8.86 -1.67
N ALA A 23 -10.11 -9.19 -1.12
CA ALA A 23 -10.37 -10.46 -0.47
C ALA A 23 -10.86 -11.52 -1.47
N GLY A 24 -10.48 -12.79 -1.21
CA GLY A 24 -11.02 -13.95 -1.91
C GLY A 24 -12.43 -14.29 -1.43
N ASP A 25 -12.68 -15.57 -1.12
CA ASP A 25 -13.97 -16.03 -0.58
C ASP A 25 -14.30 -15.43 0.82
N HIS A 26 -13.26 -15.01 1.54
CA HIS A 26 -13.35 -14.29 2.81
C HIS A 26 -12.21 -13.27 2.92
N GLY A 27 -12.41 -12.21 3.71
CA GLY A 27 -11.38 -11.24 4.07
C GLY A 27 -11.26 -11.09 5.58
N ALA A 28 -10.09 -10.70 6.06
CA ALA A 28 -9.86 -10.35 7.44
C ALA A 28 -10.48 -8.99 7.79
N PHE A 29 -10.57 -8.06 6.83
CA PHE A 29 -11.13 -6.73 7.04
C PHE A 29 -11.86 -6.14 5.82
N LEU A 30 -11.64 -6.66 4.62
CA LEU A 30 -12.39 -6.33 3.42
C LEU A 30 -13.51 -7.35 3.18
N ASP A 31 -14.63 -6.88 2.63
CA ASP A 31 -15.62 -7.79 2.06
C ASP A 31 -15.02 -8.55 0.86
N PRO A 32 -15.46 -9.81 0.63
CA PRO A 32 -15.09 -10.59 -0.55
C PRO A 32 -15.19 -9.81 -1.87
N GLY A 33 -14.13 -9.86 -2.68
CA GLY A 33 -14.07 -9.23 -3.98
C GLY A 33 -12.85 -8.33 -4.20
N PRO A 34 -12.70 -7.79 -5.43
CA PRO A 34 -11.52 -7.03 -5.84
C PRO A 34 -11.58 -5.57 -5.33
N ASN A 35 -11.69 -5.40 -4.02
CA ASN A 35 -11.82 -4.09 -3.36
C ASN A 35 -10.50 -3.61 -2.71
N GLY A 36 -9.37 -4.20 -3.11
CA GLY A 36 -8.05 -3.80 -2.63
C GLY A 36 -7.58 -2.47 -3.23
N LEU A 37 -6.47 -1.96 -2.68
CA LEU A 37 -5.86 -0.70 -3.08
C LEU A 37 -5.69 -0.56 -4.60
N LEU A 38 -5.08 -1.57 -5.24
CA LEU A 38 -4.77 -1.48 -6.67
C LEU A 38 -6.02 -1.44 -7.54
N ALA A 39 -7.11 -2.10 -7.12
CA ALA A 39 -8.35 -2.07 -7.87
C ALA A 39 -9.00 -0.67 -7.82
N ILE A 40 -9.01 -0.04 -6.64
CA ILE A 40 -9.54 1.33 -6.50
C ILE A 40 -8.71 2.30 -7.32
N LEU A 41 -7.37 2.26 -7.17
CA LEU A 41 -6.48 3.17 -7.89
C LEU A 41 -6.59 3.01 -9.42
N LYS A 42 -6.66 1.77 -9.93
CA LYS A 42 -6.84 1.48 -11.36
C LYS A 42 -8.21 1.90 -11.91
N SER A 43 -9.19 2.15 -11.04
CA SER A 43 -10.53 2.63 -11.45
C SER A 43 -10.59 4.14 -11.71
N LEU A 44 -9.53 4.88 -11.36
CA LEU A 44 -9.49 6.35 -11.44
C LEU A 44 -8.57 6.80 -12.59
N SER A 45 -9.00 7.84 -13.29
CA SER A 45 -8.14 8.60 -14.18
C SER A 45 -7.12 9.43 -13.39
N ALA A 46 -6.05 9.87 -14.06
CA ALA A 46 -5.07 10.78 -13.46
C ALA A 46 -5.68 12.12 -13.03
N GLU A 47 -6.67 12.62 -13.78
CA GLU A 47 -7.41 13.83 -13.44
C GLU A 47 -8.21 13.63 -12.14
N GLU A 48 -9.00 12.57 -12.04
CA GLU A 48 -9.75 12.22 -10.82
C GLU A 48 -8.83 12.01 -9.62
N ALA A 49 -7.73 11.26 -9.79
CA ALA A 49 -6.77 10.99 -8.74
C ALA A 49 -6.09 12.29 -8.23
N SER A 50 -5.94 13.29 -9.08
CA SER A 50 -5.31 14.58 -8.78
C SER A 50 -6.24 15.56 -8.05
N LEU A 51 -7.56 15.30 -7.99
CA LEU A 51 -8.51 16.19 -7.33
C LEU A 51 -8.32 16.17 -5.80
N PRO A 52 -8.10 17.33 -5.15
CA PRO A 52 -8.04 17.41 -3.69
C PRO A 52 -9.44 17.31 -3.09
N ILE A 53 -9.73 16.20 -2.42
CA ILE A 53 -10.99 15.96 -1.72
C ILE A 53 -10.69 15.54 -0.30
N ALA A 54 -11.24 16.27 0.67
CA ALA A 54 -10.97 16.07 2.10
C ALA A 54 -9.45 16.03 2.40
N GLY A 55 -8.73 17.09 1.99
CA GLY A 55 -7.28 17.21 2.16
C GLY A 55 -6.51 16.86 0.88
N ALA A 56 -5.40 16.12 1.04
CA ALA A 56 -4.54 15.69 -0.05
C ALA A 56 -5.30 14.83 -1.10
N SER A 57 -4.83 14.86 -2.35
CA SER A 57 -5.43 14.09 -3.45
C SER A 57 -5.15 12.59 -3.30
N ILE A 58 -5.90 11.76 -4.03
CA ILE A 58 -5.64 10.31 -4.08
C ILE A 58 -4.25 10.05 -4.68
N ALA A 59 -3.82 10.86 -5.66
CA ALA A 59 -2.48 10.80 -6.23
C ALA A 59 -1.39 11.04 -5.17
N THR A 60 -1.56 12.03 -4.28
CA THR A 60 -0.63 12.23 -3.15
C THR A 60 -0.55 10.99 -2.27
N HIS A 61 -1.69 10.40 -1.90
CA HIS A 61 -1.70 9.19 -1.09
C HIS A 61 -1.00 8.01 -1.79
N ALA A 62 -1.23 7.82 -3.08
CA ALA A 62 -0.56 6.76 -3.85
C ALA A 62 0.96 6.97 -3.93
N ILE A 63 1.41 8.21 -4.11
CA ILE A 63 2.85 8.58 -4.08
C ILE A 63 3.43 8.27 -2.71
N HIS A 64 2.73 8.65 -1.64
CA HIS A 64 3.14 8.38 -0.26
C HIS A 64 3.23 6.88 0.04
N ILE A 65 2.27 6.07 -0.44
CA ILE A 65 2.33 4.61 -0.32
C ILE A 65 3.56 4.08 -1.04
N ALA A 66 3.78 4.46 -2.31
CA ALA A 66 4.94 4.01 -3.09
C ALA A 66 6.27 4.35 -2.40
N PHE A 67 6.38 5.54 -1.83
CA PHE A 67 7.51 5.94 -1.00
C PHE A 67 7.64 5.05 0.24
N SER A 68 6.57 4.86 1.00
CA SER A 68 6.59 4.05 2.22
C SER A 68 6.97 2.60 1.97
N LEU A 69 6.61 2.03 0.80
CA LEU A 69 6.97 0.68 0.42
C LEU A 69 8.48 0.51 0.24
N ASP A 70 9.17 1.50 -0.31
CA ASP A 70 10.63 1.46 -0.41
C ASP A 70 11.26 1.53 0.99
N VAL A 71 10.75 2.41 1.86
CA VAL A 71 11.22 2.55 3.24
C VAL A 71 11.05 1.26 4.03
N PHE A 72 9.85 0.66 4.01
CA PHE A 72 9.61 -0.60 4.71
C PHE A 72 10.43 -1.75 4.13
N ASN A 73 10.70 -1.77 2.82
CA ASN A 73 11.60 -2.76 2.23
C ASN A 73 13.03 -2.63 2.77
N GLU A 74 13.56 -1.41 2.89
CA GLU A 74 14.87 -1.17 3.52
C GLU A 74 14.86 -1.61 4.99
N TRP A 75 13.79 -1.26 5.71
CA TRP A 75 13.63 -1.64 7.10
C TRP A 75 13.58 -3.16 7.28
N ILE A 76 12.81 -3.89 6.47
CA ILE A 76 12.75 -5.34 6.61
C ILE A 76 14.11 -5.99 6.24
N GLN A 77 14.91 -5.39 5.36
CA GLN A 77 16.24 -5.88 4.98
C GLN A 77 17.37 -5.55 5.98
N GLY A 78 17.08 -4.87 7.08
CA GLY A 78 18.12 -4.45 8.04
C GLY A 78 18.88 -3.16 7.65
N ILE A 79 18.45 -2.44 6.61
CA ILE A 79 19.03 -1.14 6.23
C ILE A 79 18.41 -0.06 7.12
N ARG A 80 19.25 0.67 7.88
CA ARG A 80 18.80 1.64 8.92
C ARG A 80 19.45 3.01 8.83
N ASP A 81 20.57 3.11 8.13
CA ASP A 81 21.35 4.35 8.06
C ASP A 81 20.83 5.33 6.99
N THR A 82 19.66 5.06 6.41
CA THR A 82 19.01 5.90 5.41
C THR A 82 18.09 6.92 6.07
N GLU A 83 18.32 8.21 5.80
CA GLU A 83 17.36 9.25 6.15
C GLU A 83 16.27 9.35 5.08
N HIS A 84 15.01 9.16 5.48
CA HIS A 84 13.87 9.21 4.58
C HIS A 84 13.09 10.52 4.74
N SER A 85 12.92 11.27 3.64
CA SER A 85 12.16 12.51 3.63
C SER A 85 10.64 12.27 3.56
N TRP A 86 10.05 11.79 4.66
CA TRP A 86 8.60 11.51 4.74
C TRP A 86 7.74 12.70 4.31
N ASP A 87 8.08 13.92 4.73
CA ASP A 87 7.31 15.11 4.38
C ASP A 87 7.28 15.38 2.87
N LYS A 88 8.37 15.09 2.15
CA LYS A 88 8.45 15.32 0.70
C LYS A 88 7.52 14.42 -0.10
N SER A 89 7.19 13.24 0.43
CA SER A 89 6.24 12.32 -0.23
C SER A 89 4.80 12.87 -0.30
N TRP A 90 4.52 13.96 0.43
CA TRP A 90 3.21 14.63 0.46
C TRP A 90 3.14 15.88 -0.43
N GLU A 91 4.25 16.36 -0.98
CA GLU A 91 4.31 17.66 -1.69
C GLU A 91 3.66 17.63 -3.08
N LYS A 92 3.60 16.45 -3.72
CA LYS A 92 3.02 16.31 -5.06
C LYS A 92 1.54 15.96 -4.97
N HIS A 93 0.71 16.79 -5.60
CA HIS A 93 -0.76 16.67 -5.59
C HIS A 93 -1.36 16.22 -6.92
N GLU A 94 -0.69 16.51 -8.03
CA GLU A 94 -1.20 16.23 -9.36
C GLU A 94 -0.24 15.33 -10.13
N VAL A 95 -0.81 14.48 -10.97
CA VAL A 95 -0.07 13.57 -11.86
C VAL A 95 -0.64 13.65 -13.26
N SER A 96 0.23 13.61 -14.25
CA SER A 96 -0.17 13.33 -15.63
C SER A 96 -0.59 11.87 -15.80
N THR A 97 -1.27 11.55 -16.90
CA THR A 97 -1.65 10.16 -17.25
C THR A 97 -0.43 9.22 -17.24
N ALA A 98 0.68 9.64 -17.85
CA ALA A 98 1.89 8.82 -17.92
C ALA A 98 2.52 8.60 -16.54
N GLU A 99 2.51 9.62 -15.67
CA GLU A 99 3.01 9.49 -14.29
C GLU A 99 2.10 8.59 -13.46
N TRP A 100 0.79 8.66 -13.67
CA TRP A 100 -0.18 7.80 -12.99
C TRP A 100 0.03 6.33 -13.35
N ASP A 101 0.08 6.01 -14.65
CA ASP A 101 0.31 4.64 -15.11
C ASP A 101 1.65 4.08 -14.60
N CYS A 102 2.68 4.91 -14.58
CA CYS A 102 3.99 4.56 -14.04
C CYS A 102 3.91 4.26 -12.54
N LEU A 103 3.22 5.11 -11.77
CA LEU A 103 3.04 4.96 -10.32
C LEU A 103 2.25 3.69 -9.98
N LEU A 104 1.16 3.40 -10.69
CA LEU A 104 0.39 2.16 -10.49
C LEU A 104 1.26 0.93 -10.75
N SER A 105 2.05 0.96 -11.82
CA SER A 105 2.99 -0.12 -12.15
C SER A 105 4.13 -0.24 -11.14
N GLN A 106 4.58 0.87 -10.56
CA GLN A 106 5.59 0.90 -9.52
C GLN A 106 5.08 0.24 -8.23
N ILE A 107 3.89 0.62 -7.76
CA ILE A 107 3.29 0.06 -6.55
C ILE A 107 3.11 -1.46 -6.68
N ASP A 108 2.65 -1.94 -7.84
CA ASP A 108 2.51 -3.36 -8.13
C ASP A 108 3.85 -4.11 -8.01
N ARG A 109 4.93 -3.57 -8.61
CA ARG A 109 6.28 -4.14 -8.48
C ARG A 109 6.83 -4.08 -7.06
N GLN A 110 6.60 -2.98 -6.35
CA GLN A 110 7.05 -2.78 -4.97
C GLN A 110 6.34 -3.74 -4.02
N PHE A 111 5.06 -4.02 -4.23
CA PHE A 111 4.34 -5.05 -3.49
C PHE A 111 4.98 -6.42 -3.69
N LEU A 112 5.22 -6.84 -4.94
CA LEU A 112 5.87 -8.13 -5.22
C LEU A 112 7.28 -8.20 -4.61
N GLN A 113 8.00 -7.07 -4.58
CA GLN A 113 9.29 -6.99 -3.89
C GLN A 113 9.14 -7.15 -2.39
N LEU A 114 8.16 -6.47 -1.79
CA LEU A 114 7.87 -6.55 -0.36
C LEU A 114 7.52 -7.99 0.05
N GLU A 115 6.73 -8.72 -0.74
CA GLU A 115 6.43 -10.13 -0.44
C GLU A 115 7.72 -10.97 -0.36
N ARG A 116 8.64 -10.80 -1.32
CA ARG A 116 9.92 -11.50 -1.32
C ARG A 116 10.77 -11.08 -0.12
N THR A 117 10.80 -9.79 0.18
CA THR A 117 11.56 -9.23 1.30
C THR A 117 11.06 -9.79 2.64
N ILE A 118 9.75 -9.81 2.88
CA ILE A 118 9.18 -10.37 4.13
C ILE A 118 9.51 -11.86 4.25
N LEU A 119 9.29 -12.64 3.20
CA LEU A 119 9.59 -14.08 3.19
C LEU A 119 11.07 -14.38 3.44
N GLN A 120 11.96 -13.48 3.02
CA GLN A 120 13.40 -13.67 3.14
C GLN A 120 13.97 -13.17 4.47
N TYR A 121 13.45 -12.07 5.02
CA TYR A 121 14.12 -11.33 6.09
C TYR A 121 13.33 -11.14 7.38
N ASP A 122 12.02 -11.46 7.44
CA ASP A 122 11.23 -11.13 8.62
C ASP A 122 11.62 -11.87 9.90
N GLU A 123 12.28 -13.03 9.80
CA GLU A 123 12.81 -13.78 10.95
C GLU A 123 14.18 -13.26 11.45
N TYR A 124 14.77 -12.24 10.82
CA TYR A 124 16.13 -11.78 11.14
C TYR A 124 16.22 -11.07 12.49
N ASP A 125 15.32 -10.11 12.73
CA ASP A 125 15.25 -9.36 13.98
C ASP A 125 13.86 -8.76 14.25
N ALA A 126 13.67 -8.22 15.45
CA ALA A 126 12.40 -7.64 15.89
C ALA A 126 11.97 -6.43 15.07
N GLU A 127 12.91 -5.67 14.51
CA GLU A 127 12.61 -4.48 13.71
C GLU A 127 12.18 -4.85 12.29
N ALA A 128 12.70 -5.95 11.73
CA ALA A 128 12.22 -6.53 10.49
C ALA A 128 10.76 -7.00 10.63
N VAL A 129 10.42 -7.71 11.72
CA VAL A 129 9.03 -8.08 12.03
C VAL A 129 8.15 -6.83 12.19
N TRP A 130 8.65 -5.81 12.91
CA TRP A 130 7.93 -4.55 13.09
C TRP A 130 7.68 -3.85 11.76
N GLY A 131 8.66 -3.85 10.84
CA GLY A 131 8.51 -3.29 9.49
C GLY A 131 7.44 -4.01 8.68
N SER A 132 7.37 -5.35 8.76
CA SER A 132 6.35 -6.18 8.09
C SER A 132 4.93 -5.90 8.61
N ILE A 133 4.78 -5.69 9.92
CA ILE A 133 3.48 -5.32 10.52
C ILE A 133 3.16 -3.85 10.20
N GLY A 134 4.17 -2.98 10.22
CA GLY A 134 4.06 -1.55 9.92
C GLY A 134 3.55 -1.30 8.51
N THR A 135 4.10 -1.97 7.50
CA THR A 135 3.65 -1.84 6.10
C THR A 135 2.20 -2.29 5.91
N LEU A 136 1.77 -3.36 6.61
CA LEU A 136 0.37 -3.80 6.61
C LEU A 136 -0.54 -2.71 7.19
N ALA A 137 -0.24 -2.23 8.40
CA ALA A 137 -1.07 -1.21 9.06
C ALA A 137 -1.12 0.10 8.27
N HIS A 138 0.03 0.53 7.74
CA HIS A 138 0.16 1.76 6.95
C HIS A 138 -0.65 1.68 5.65
N THR A 139 -0.52 0.56 4.91
CA THR A 139 -1.28 0.35 3.68
C THR A 139 -2.78 0.28 3.95
N ALA A 140 -3.22 -0.45 4.97
CA ALA A 140 -4.64 -0.56 5.33
C ALA A 140 -5.24 0.80 5.73
N PHE A 141 -4.48 1.63 6.45
CA PHE A 141 -4.88 3.00 6.78
C PHE A 141 -5.11 3.85 5.52
N HIS A 142 -4.16 3.84 4.59
CA HIS A 142 -4.31 4.60 3.35
C HIS A 142 -5.39 4.05 2.43
N LEU A 143 -5.57 2.73 2.37
CA LEU A 143 -6.67 2.11 1.65
C LEU A 143 -8.03 2.65 2.11
N GLY A 144 -8.27 2.69 3.42
CA GLY A 144 -9.52 3.25 3.97
C GLY A 144 -9.74 4.73 3.58
N ILE A 145 -8.69 5.54 3.64
CA ILE A 145 -8.74 6.95 3.24
C ILE A 145 -9.03 7.10 1.74
N ILE A 146 -8.34 6.33 0.90
CA ILE A 146 -8.49 6.34 -0.55
C ILE A 146 -9.90 5.90 -0.94
N GLN A 147 -10.45 4.87 -0.29
CA GLN A 147 -11.81 4.39 -0.53
C GLN A 147 -12.84 5.50 -0.28
N VAL A 148 -12.77 6.18 0.86
CA VAL A 148 -13.69 7.29 1.17
C VAL A 148 -13.57 8.41 0.13
N LYS A 149 -12.35 8.78 -0.28
CA LYS A 149 -12.12 9.80 -1.30
C LYS A 149 -12.69 9.39 -2.67
N ALA A 150 -12.52 8.13 -3.06
CA ALA A 150 -13.04 7.59 -4.31
C ALA A 150 -14.58 7.58 -4.32
N ASP A 151 -15.22 7.25 -3.19
CA ASP A 151 -16.68 7.28 -3.06
C ASP A 151 -17.23 8.71 -3.15
N GLU A 152 -16.54 9.69 -2.56
CA GLU A 152 -16.91 11.10 -2.68
C GLU A 152 -16.74 11.64 -4.11
N LEU A 153 -15.74 11.17 -4.87
CA LEU A 153 -15.62 11.48 -6.29
C LEU A 153 -16.81 10.95 -7.07
N ARG A 154 -17.17 9.67 -6.88
CA ARG A 154 -18.27 9.02 -7.61
C ARG A 154 -19.61 9.73 -7.40
N LYS A 155 -19.89 10.20 -6.18
CA LYS A 155 -21.12 10.97 -5.87
C LYS A 155 -21.22 12.28 -6.64
N LYS A 156 -20.11 12.93 -7.01
CA LYS A 156 -20.14 14.21 -7.74
C LYS A 156 -20.51 14.06 -9.22
N TYR A 157 -20.43 12.84 -9.77
CA TYR A 157 -20.67 12.55 -11.18
C TYR A 157 -21.90 11.66 -11.42
N THR A 158 -22.69 11.39 -10.37
CA THR A 158 -24.04 10.79 -10.42
C THR A 158 -25.10 11.83 -10.12
#